data_AF-A0A2D6XKB4-F1
#
_entry.id   AF-A0A2D6XKB4-F1
#
_cell.length_a   1.000
_cell.length_b   1.000
_cell.length_c   1.000
_cell.angle_alpha   90.00
_cell.angle_beta   90.00
_cell.angle_gamma   90.00
#
_symmetry.space_group_name_H-M   'P 1'
#
loop_
_entity.id
_entity.type
_entity.pdbx_description
1 polymer ?
#
loop_
_entity_poly.entity_id
_entity_poly.type
_entity_poly.pdbx_seq_one_letter_code
_entity_poly.pdbx_strand_id
1 'polypeptide(L)'
;MEPKQFAAIKFSLKKAIKLQGLHPEIADDYKNGMTLQGIAAKYEIQNLFGVLTSETASRIVYCALSGNLEGRFGYSFEGLLTNEELSSIGKNHMSNHGLEMVSQERGMFGWTDEQKRGYRSKGFISWSKKKRKAHGNSVCRRGLGIHAMTSKERKEAARKATISRGKVPWEEGEKLCAYLFSKSKFYQRGSLVKNGKIAREINTLWHGGRKVRSTMSLAHMLCKYK
;
A
#
# COMPACT_ATOMS: atom_id res chain seq x y z
N MET A 1 -15.60 -14.41 0.25
CA MET A 1 -16.44 -13.31 -0.28
C MET A 1 -17.88 -13.77 -0.11
N GLU A 2 -18.72 -12.96 0.53
CA GLU A 2 -20.10 -13.35 0.81
C GLU A 2 -20.93 -13.43 -0.49
N PRO A 3 -21.88 -14.38 -0.63
CA PRO A 3 -22.71 -14.50 -1.84
C PRO A 3 -23.42 -13.21 -2.26
N LYS A 4 -23.86 -12.41 -1.27
CA LYS A 4 -24.49 -11.11 -1.49
C LYS A 4 -23.54 -10.09 -2.12
N GLN A 5 -22.26 -10.09 -1.73
CA GLN A 5 -21.25 -9.20 -2.31
C GLN A 5 -20.99 -9.55 -3.77
N PHE A 6 -20.91 -10.85 -4.08
CA PHE A 6 -20.75 -11.32 -5.45
C PHE A 6 -21.92 -10.89 -6.35
N ALA A 7 -23.15 -11.05 -5.85
CA ALA A 7 -24.36 -10.62 -6.56
C ALA A 7 -24.37 -9.11 -6.84
N ALA A 8 -23.99 -8.29 -5.85
CA ALA A 8 -23.91 -6.85 -6.00
C ALA A 8 -22.87 -6.42 -7.06
N ILE A 9 -21.67 -7.02 -7.05
CA ILE A 9 -20.63 -6.75 -8.06
C ILE A 9 -21.14 -7.12 -9.46
N LYS A 10 -21.71 -8.32 -9.60
CA LYS A 10 -22.24 -8.81 -10.88
C LYS A 10 -23.36 -7.92 -11.41
N PHE A 11 -24.23 -7.44 -10.52
CA PHE A 11 -25.28 -6.48 -10.85
C PHE A 11 -24.70 -5.16 -11.36
N SER A 12 -23.73 -4.57 -10.64
CA SER A 12 -23.10 -3.31 -11.06
C SER A 12 -22.43 -3.41 -12.43
N LEU A 13 -21.73 -4.50 -12.71
CA LEU A 13 -21.08 -4.75 -14.00
C LEU A 13 -22.11 -4.82 -15.14
N LYS A 14 -23.22 -5.55 -14.94
CA LYS A 14 -24.28 -5.65 -15.94
C LYS A 14 -24.91 -4.28 -16.25
N LYS A 15 -25.11 -3.45 -15.23
CA LYS A 15 -25.68 -2.10 -15.40
C LYS A 15 -24.67 -1.12 -16.00
N ALA A 16 -23.38 -1.27 -15.70
CA ALA A 16 -22.32 -0.46 -16.26
C ALA A 16 -22.25 -0.58 -17.80
N ILE A 17 -22.33 -1.79 -18.35
CA ILE A 17 -22.38 -2.00 -19.81
C ILE A 17 -23.57 -1.25 -20.43
N LYS A 18 -24.75 -1.32 -19.79
CA LYS A 18 -25.91 -0.56 -20.25
C LYS A 18 -25.70 0.94 -20.17
N LEU A 19 -25.06 1.41 -19.10
CA LEU A 19 -24.76 2.81 -18.90
C LEU A 19 -23.81 3.35 -19.98
N GLN A 20 -22.78 2.59 -20.36
CA GLN A 20 -21.87 2.99 -21.45
C GLN A 20 -22.60 3.24 -22.77
N GLY A 21 -23.64 2.44 -23.07
CA GLY A 21 -24.45 2.62 -24.27
C GLY A 21 -25.47 3.77 -24.18
N LEU A 22 -25.94 4.11 -22.98
CA LEU A 22 -26.91 5.19 -22.78
C LEU A 22 -26.24 6.56 -22.64
N HIS A 23 -25.12 6.62 -21.91
CA HIS A 23 -24.44 7.85 -21.54
C HIS A 23 -22.92 7.70 -21.63
N PRO A 24 -22.34 7.58 -22.84
CA PRO A 24 -20.88 7.57 -23.00
C PRO A 24 -20.22 8.89 -22.54
N GLU A 25 -20.94 10.01 -22.55
CA GLU A 25 -20.48 11.35 -22.14
C GLU A 25 -20.05 11.45 -20.66
N ILE A 26 -20.39 10.46 -19.82
CA ILE A 26 -19.92 10.41 -18.43
C ILE A 26 -18.39 10.37 -18.32
N ALA A 27 -17.71 9.89 -19.37
CA ALA A 27 -16.27 9.88 -19.45
C ALA A 27 -15.69 11.30 -19.47
N ASP A 28 -16.32 12.20 -20.23
CA ASP A 28 -15.88 13.58 -20.35
C ASP A 28 -16.22 14.37 -19.09
N ASP A 29 -17.39 14.14 -18.48
CA ASP A 29 -17.71 14.72 -17.17
C ASP A 29 -16.69 14.32 -16.10
N TYR A 30 -16.26 13.05 -16.10
CA TYR A 30 -15.24 12.58 -15.18
C TYR A 30 -13.88 13.24 -15.47
N LYS A 31 -13.48 13.34 -16.74
CA LYS A 31 -12.25 14.07 -17.14
C LYS A 31 -12.28 15.54 -16.70
N ASN A 32 -13.46 16.15 -16.69
CA ASN A 32 -13.68 17.56 -16.33
C ASN A 32 -13.79 17.80 -14.82
N GLY A 33 -13.48 16.83 -13.97
CA GLY A 33 -13.44 17.03 -12.51
C GLY A 33 -14.67 16.52 -11.76
N MET A 34 -15.70 16.01 -12.45
CA MET A 34 -16.91 15.58 -11.76
C MET A 34 -16.65 14.30 -10.95
N THR A 35 -17.13 14.27 -9.70
CA THR A 35 -17.01 13.08 -8.86
C THR A 35 -17.96 11.97 -9.34
N LEU A 36 -17.66 10.72 -9.01
CA LEU A 36 -18.54 9.58 -9.35
C LEU A 36 -19.96 9.76 -8.77
N GLN A 37 -20.08 10.39 -7.61
CA GLN A 37 -21.36 10.74 -7.00
C GLN A 37 -22.05 11.88 -7.76
N GLY A 38 -21.29 12.90 -8.17
CA GLY A 38 -21.81 14.00 -9.00
C GLY A 38 -22.36 13.49 -10.34
N ILE A 39 -21.63 12.60 -11.01
CA ILE A 39 -22.09 11.95 -12.25
C ILE A 39 -23.32 11.10 -11.97
N ALA A 40 -23.30 10.27 -10.93
CA ALA A 40 -24.44 9.42 -10.57
C ALA A 40 -25.72 10.23 -10.30
N ALA A 41 -25.58 11.42 -9.69
CA ALA A 41 -26.68 12.35 -9.46
C ALA A 41 -27.13 13.05 -10.75
N LYS A 42 -26.19 13.58 -11.55
CA LYS A 42 -26.48 14.29 -12.81
C LYS A 42 -27.29 13.44 -13.78
N TYR A 43 -26.99 12.14 -13.88
CA TYR A 43 -27.68 11.20 -14.77
C TYR A 43 -28.75 10.37 -14.08
N GLU A 44 -29.11 10.72 -12.83
CA GLU A 44 -30.12 10.03 -12.02
C GLU A 44 -29.98 8.50 -12.04
N ILE A 45 -28.75 8.00 -11.94
CA ILE A 45 -28.42 6.57 -12.11
C ILE A 45 -29.18 5.67 -11.11
N GLN A 46 -29.53 6.22 -9.94
CA GLN A 46 -30.39 5.55 -8.96
C GLN A 46 -31.77 5.23 -9.52
N ASN A 47 -32.42 6.23 -10.13
CA ASN A 47 -33.73 6.09 -10.75
C ASN A 47 -33.65 5.21 -12.00
N LEU A 48 -32.64 5.47 -12.85
CA LEU A 48 -32.44 4.77 -14.12
C LEU A 48 -32.34 3.25 -13.97
N PHE A 49 -31.70 2.78 -12.89
CA PHE A 49 -31.50 1.35 -12.65
C PHE A 49 -32.24 0.78 -11.44
N GLY A 50 -33.05 1.59 -10.76
CA GLY A 50 -33.79 1.21 -9.56
C GLY A 50 -32.88 0.76 -8.42
N VAL A 51 -31.78 1.48 -8.17
CA VAL A 51 -30.83 1.14 -7.09
C VAL A 51 -31.06 2.00 -5.86
N LEU A 52 -31.06 1.35 -4.70
CA LEU A 52 -31.44 1.97 -3.43
C LEU A 52 -30.37 2.94 -2.89
N THR A 53 -29.09 2.72 -3.21
CA THR A 53 -28.00 3.46 -2.57
C THR A 53 -27.16 4.24 -3.57
N SER A 54 -26.72 5.43 -3.15
CA SER A 54 -25.84 6.29 -3.95
C SER A 54 -24.50 5.62 -4.21
N GLU A 55 -23.99 4.85 -3.25
CA GLU A 55 -22.77 4.06 -3.41
C GLU A 55 -22.88 3.02 -4.53
N THR A 56 -24.04 2.37 -4.66
CA THR A 56 -24.28 1.41 -5.75
C THR A 56 -24.32 2.12 -7.09
N ALA A 57 -24.95 3.31 -7.17
CA ALA A 57 -24.98 4.12 -8.38
C ALA A 57 -23.58 4.62 -8.77
N SER A 58 -22.80 5.16 -7.84
CA SER A 58 -21.40 5.54 -8.07
C SER A 58 -20.53 4.35 -8.47
N ARG A 59 -20.81 3.15 -7.92
CA ARG A 59 -20.10 1.93 -8.31
C ARG A 59 -20.40 1.55 -9.76
N ILE A 60 -21.65 1.69 -10.22
CA ILE A 60 -22.03 1.47 -11.61
C ILE A 60 -21.26 2.44 -12.52
N VAL A 61 -21.21 3.73 -12.18
CA VAL A 61 -20.42 4.74 -12.92
C VAL A 61 -18.94 4.34 -12.97
N TYR A 62 -18.35 3.98 -11.83
CA TYR A 62 -16.95 3.54 -11.78
C TYR A 62 -16.69 2.32 -12.68
N CYS A 63 -17.56 1.32 -12.65
CA CYS A 63 -17.44 0.15 -13.52
C CYS A 63 -17.60 0.50 -15.01
N ALA A 64 -18.45 1.47 -15.35
CA ALA A 64 -18.59 1.94 -16.74
C ALA A 64 -17.33 2.67 -17.22
N LEU A 65 -16.70 3.46 -16.35
CA LEU A 65 -15.46 4.16 -16.66
C LEU A 65 -14.26 3.21 -16.76
N SER A 66 -14.11 2.29 -15.81
CA SER A 66 -12.93 1.40 -15.69
C SER A 66 -13.01 0.10 -16.49
N GLY A 67 -14.21 -0.36 -16.86
CA GLY A 67 -14.39 -1.63 -17.53
C GLY A 67 -14.13 -2.85 -16.65
N ASN A 68 -14.07 -4.03 -17.29
CA ASN A 68 -13.77 -5.30 -16.63
C ASN A 68 -13.15 -6.31 -17.61
N LEU A 69 -12.01 -5.97 -18.19
CA LEU A 69 -11.34 -6.75 -19.25
C LEU A 69 -11.04 -8.21 -18.88
N GLU A 70 -10.72 -8.47 -17.61
CA GLU A 70 -10.40 -9.83 -17.15
C GLU A 70 -11.63 -10.75 -17.06
N GLY A 71 -12.83 -10.23 -17.35
CA GLY A 71 -14.07 -11.03 -17.35
C GLY A 71 -14.45 -11.57 -15.97
N ARG A 72 -13.85 -11.05 -14.90
CA ARG A 72 -14.15 -11.47 -13.53
C ARG A 72 -15.65 -11.31 -13.30
N PHE A 73 -16.28 -12.28 -12.63
CA PHE A 73 -17.72 -12.26 -12.36
C PHE A 73 -18.63 -12.44 -13.61
N GLY A 74 -18.06 -12.86 -14.74
CA GLY A 74 -18.81 -13.34 -15.91
C GLY A 74 -19.23 -12.26 -16.91
N TYR A 75 -18.63 -11.06 -16.86
CA TYR A 75 -18.82 -10.01 -17.85
C TYR A 75 -17.47 -9.42 -18.22
N SER A 76 -17.09 -9.43 -19.50
CA SER A 76 -15.90 -8.72 -19.98
C SER A 76 -16.30 -7.59 -20.91
N PHE A 77 -15.76 -6.40 -20.66
CA PHE A 77 -15.98 -5.21 -21.48
C PHE A 77 -14.89 -4.17 -21.22
N GLU A 78 -14.60 -3.35 -22.23
CA GLU A 78 -13.69 -2.22 -22.12
C GLU A 78 -14.33 -1.07 -21.34
N GLY A 79 -13.52 -0.35 -20.57
CA GLY A 79 -13.95 0.87 -19.90
C GLY A 79 -14.09 2.02 -20.89
N LEU A 80 -14.86 3.05 -20.53
CA LEU A 80 -14.87 4.31 -21.30
C LEU A 80 -13.53 5.06 -21.18
N LEU A 81 -12.71 4.72 -20.19
CA LEU A 81 -11.37 5.23 -19.97
C LEU A 81 -10.39 4.08 -19.83
N THR A 82 -9.14 4.32 -20.24
CA THR A 82 -8.03 3.41 -19.94
C THR A 82 -7.70 3.43 -18.45
N ASN A 83 -7.05 2.38 -17.95
CA ASN A 83 -6.63 2.30 -16.54
C ASN A 83 -5.62 3.41 -16.18
N GLU A 84 -4.76 3.76 -17.13
CA GLU A 84 -3.77 4.82 -17.02
C GLU A 84 -4.44 6.19 -16.89
N GLU A 85 -5.42 6.50 -17.75
CA GLU A 85 -6.20 7.74 -17.68
C GLU A 85 -6.96 7.83 -16.36
N LEU A 86 -7.69 6.77 -16.00
CA LEU A 86 -8.51 6.74 -14.79
C LEU A 86 -7.65 6.88 -13.53
N SER A 87 -6.47 6.25 -13.50
CA SER A 87 -5.51 6.43 -12.40
C SER A 87 -4.93 7.85 -12.34
N SER A 88 -4.67 8.48 -13.49
CA SER A 88 -4.13 9.84 -13.55
C SER A 88 -5.17 10.87 -13.08
N ILE A 89 -6.37 10.80 -13.64
CA ILE A 89 -7.51 11.66 -13.29
C ILE A 89 -7.87 11.47 -11.81
N GLY A 90 -7.94 10.23 -11.34
CA GLY A 90 -8.25 9.93 -9.94
C GLY A 90 -7.26 10.56 -8.94
N LYS A 91 -5.96 10.60 -9.28
CA LYS A 91 -4.96 11.29 -8.45
C LYS A 91 -5.20 12.80 -8.43
N ASN A 92 -5.51 13.39 -9.59
CA ASN A 92 -5.81 14.82 -9.69
C ASN A 92 -7.06 15.19 -8.89
N HIS A 93 -8.13 14.39 -9.00
CA HIS A 93 -9.36 14.60 -8.23
C HIS A 93 -9.09 14.52 -6.73
N MET A 94 -8.30 13.55 -6.28
CA MET A 94 -7.97 13.41 -4.86
C MET A 94 -7.14 14.60 -4.34
N SER A 95 -6.22 15.11 -5.16
CA SER A 95 -5.46 16.33 -4.85
C SER A 95 -6.36 17.56 -4.78
N ASN A 96 -7.20 17.78 -5.78
CA ASN A 96 -8.11 18.93 -5.87
C ASN A 96 -9.16 18.90 -4.77
N HIS A 97 -9.75 17.74 -4.49
CA HIS A 97 -10.68 17.58 -3.38
C HIS A 97 -10.00 17.82 -2.02
N GLY A 98 -8.71 17.43 -1.89
CA GLY A 98 -7.92 17.77 -0.72
C GLY A 98 -7.76 19.29 -0.54
N LEU A 99 -7.47 20.02 -1.61
CA LEU A 99 -7.37 21.49 -1.61
C LEU A 99 -8.73 22.14 -1.33
N GLU A 100 -9.81 21.62 -1.90
CA GLU A 100 -11.18 22.10 -1.66
C GLU A 100 -11.58 21.91 -0.19
N MET A 101 -11.29 20.75 0.40
CA MET A 101 -11.55 20.46 1.81
C MET A 101 -10.80 21.41 2.75
N VAL A 102 -9.57 21.82 2.38
CA VAL A 102 -8.83 22.85 3.10
C VAL A 102 -9.51 24.20 2.94
N SER A 103 -9.83 24.60 1.71
CA SER A 103 -10.45 25.90 1.39
C SER A 103 -11.83 26.09 2.02
N GLN A 104 -12.63 25.03 2.10
CA GLN A 104 -13.98 25.06 2.67
C GLN A 104 -13.97 24.85 4.19
N GLU A 105 -12.78 24.69 4.80
CA GLU A 105 -12.65 24.36 6.21
C GLU A 105 -13.55 23.16 6.59
N ARG A 106 -13.46 22.08 5.82
CA ARG A 106 -14.22 20.84 6.06
C ARG A 106 -13.32 19.75 6.63
N GLY A 107 -13.93 18.77 7.29
CA GLY A 107 -13.21 17.66 7.92
C GLY A 107 -12.21 18.16 8.97
N MET A 108 -11.00 17.58 9.00
CA MET A 108 -9.96 17.93 9.98
C MET A 108 -9.48 19.38 9.83
N PHE A 109 -9.59 19.98 8.64
CA PHE A 109 -9.15 21.35 8.40
C PHE A 109 -10.09 22.38 9.05
N GLY A 110 -11.40 22.10 9.06
CA GLY A 110 -12.41 22.90 9.77
C GLY A 110 -12.50 22.71 11.27
N TRP A 111 -11.72 21.78 11.82
CA TRP A 111 -11.76 21.54 13.25
C TRP A 111 -11.04 22.64 14.02
N THR A 112 -11.64 23.05 15.13
CA THR A 112 -10.97 23.90 16.13
C THR A 112 -9.78 23.17 16.75
N ASP A 113 -8.87 23.91 17.37
CA ASP A 113 -7.72 23.31 18.05
C ASP A 113 -8.15 22.43 19.24
N GLU A 114 -9.27 22.72 19.90
CA GLU A 114 -9.89 21.88 20.92
C GLU A 114 -10.37 20.55 20.32
N GLN A 115 -11.06 20.59 19.17
CA GLN A 115 -11.51 19.38 18.48
C GLN A 115 -10.33 18.53 17.99
N LYS A 116 -9.30 19.18 17.42
CA LYS A 116 -8.04 18.52 17.04
C LYS A 116 -7.35 17.90 18.25
N ARG A 117 -7.29 18.59 19.39
CA ARG A 117 -6.75 18.05 20.65
C ARG A 117 -7.58 16.86 21.16
N GLY A 118 -8.90 16.94 21.11
CA GLY A 118 -9.81 15.88 21.50
C GLY A 118 -9.73 14.63 20.61
N TYR A 119 -9.47 14.80 19.32
CA TYR A 119 -9.23 13.66 18.43
C TYR A 119 -7.84 13.05 18.66
N ARG A 120 -6.81 13.89 18.80
CA ARG A 120 -5.44 13.43 19.12
C ARG A 120 -5.42 12.66 20.44
N SER A 121 -6.16 13.11 21.45
CA SER A 121 -6.28 12.48 22.78
C SER A 121 -6.98 11.11 22.79
N LYS A 122 -7.61 10.72 21.67
CA LYS A 122 -8.22 9.39 21.49
C LYS A 122 -7.29 8.40 20.77
N GLY A 123 -6.24 8.88 20.07
CA GLY A 123 -5.30 8.04 19.34
C GLY A 123 -4.19 7.42 20.19
N PHE A 124 -3.57 6.33 19.72
CA PHE A 124 -2.46 5.64 20.42
C PHE A 124 -1.27 6.56 20.76
N ILE A 125 -1.10 7.64 20.01
CA ILE A 125 -0.04 8.66 20.22
C ILE A 125 -0.26 9.46 21.51
N SER A 126 -1.52 9.68 21.91
CA SER A 126 -1.85 10.39 23.15
C SER A 126 -1.73 9.56 24.41
N TRP A 127 -1.55 8.25 24.29
CA TRP A 127 -1.43 7.39 25.45
C TRP A 127 -0.11 7.67 26.17
N SER A 128 -0.21 7.79 27.50
CA SER A 128 0.97 7.84 28.36
C SER A 128 1.89 6.64 28.09
N LYS A 129 3.19 6.80 28.34
CA LYS A 129 4.17 5.72 28.20
C LYS A 129 3.74 4.46 28.95
N LYS A 130 3.10 4.62 30.12
CA LYS A 130 2.52 3.53 30.93
C LYS A 130 1.37 2.81 30.21
N LYS A 131 0.40 3.54 29.65
CA LYS A 131 -0.71 2.95 28.88
C LYS A 131 -0.23 2.23 27.62
N ARG A 132 0.71 2.82 26.87
CA ARG A 132 1.33 2.18 25.70
C ARG A 132 2.04 0.86 26.07
N LYS A 133 2.81 0.86 27.16
CA LYS A 133 3.48 -0.35 27.67
C LYS A 133 2.47 -1.41 28.12
N ALA A 134 1.42 -1.02 28.85
CA ALA A 134 0.38 -1.94 29.30
C ALA A 134 -0.37 -2.58 28.13
N HIS A 135 -0.71 -1.80 27.10
CA HIS A 135 -1.33 -2.32 25.88
C HIS A 135 -0.38 -3.23 25.09
N GLY A 136 0.88 -2.84 24.89
CA GLY A 136 1.87 -3.70 24.23
C GLY A 136 2.04 -5.04 24.94
N ASN A 137 2.08 -5.01 26.28
CA ASN A 137 2.10 -6.22 27.10
C ASN A 137 0.81 -7.05 26.93
N SER A 138 -0.36 -6.41 26.87
CA SER A 138 -1.64 -7.09 26.64
C SER A 138 -1.69 -7.77 25.25
N VAL A 139 -1.28 -7.07 24.20
CA VAL A 139 -1.17 -7.61 22.83
C VAL A 139 -0.19 -8.79 22.79
N CYS A 140 0.95 -8.67 23.49
CA CYS A 140 1.93 -9.76 23.62
C CYS A 140 1.34 -10.99 24.32
N ARG A 141 0.69 -10.81 25.49
CA ARG A 141 0.06 -11.90 26.24
C ARG A 141 -1.05 -12.60 25.47
N ARG A 142 -1.82 -11.84 24.68
CA ARG A 142 -2.90 -12.36 23.84
C ARG A 142 -2.38 -13.02 22.55
N GLY A 143 -1.07 -12.97 22.30
CA GLY A 143 -0.49 -13.48 21.05
C GLY A 143 -1.13 -12.85 19.83
N LEU A 144 -1.29 -11.51 19.81
CA LEU A 144 -1.88 -10.80 18.68
C LEU A 144 -0.80 -10.13 17.82
N GLY A 145 -1.03 -10.09 16.51
CA GLY A 145 -0.13 -9.43 15.55
C GLY A 145 1.26 -10.07 15.51
N ILE A 146 2.32 -9.25 15.59
CA ILE A 146 3.71 -9.74 15.53
C ILE A 146 4.07 -10.69 16.69
N HIS A 147 3.34 -10.61 17.80
CA HIS A 147 3.54 -11.47 18.97
C HIS A 147 2.86 -12.84 18.82
N ALA A 148 1.90 -12.98 17.90
CA ALA A 148 1.32 -14.27 17.51
C ALA A 148 2.31 -15.14 16.72
N MET A 149 3.24 -14.47 16.05
CA MET A 149 4.10 -15.09 15.06
C MET A 149 5.25 -15.85 15.71
N THR A 150 5.46 -17.07 15.23
CA THR A 150 6.67 -17.85 15.50
C THR A 150 7.93 -17.11 15.06
N SER A 151 9.09 -17.53 15.56
CA SER A 151 10.38 -16.97 15.14
C SER A 151 10.60 -17.09 13.62
N LYS A 152 10.16 -18.21 13.02
CA LYS A 152 10.26 -18.46 11.58
C LYS A 152 9.38 -17.50 10.77
N GLU A 153 8.13 -17.31 11.18
CA GLU A 153 7.20 -16.37 10.53
C GLU A 153 7.69 -14.93 10.63
N ARG A 154 8.24 -14.52 11.77
CA ARG A 154 8.84 -13.18 11.93
C ARG A 154 10.04 -12.98 11.00
N LYS A 155 10.91 -13.98 10.87
CA LYS A 155 12.05 -13.94 9.93
C LYS A 155 11.55 -13.80 8.49
N GLU A 156 10.53 -14.56 8.10
CA GLU A 156 9.97 -14.51 6.76
C GLU A 156 9.26 -13.18 6.47
N ALA A 157 8.48 -12.65 7.42
CA ALA A 157 7.86 -11.34 7.29
C ALA A 157 8.92 -10.22 7.14
N ALA A 158 10.01 -10.28 7.91
CA ALA A 158 11.12 -9.34 7.79
C ALA A 158 11.84 -9.45 6.44
N ARG A 159 12.02 -10.67 5.92
CA ARG A 159 12.58 -10.93 4.58
C ARG A 159 11.68 -10.32 3.50
N LYS A 160 10.37 -10.60 3.52
CA LYS A 160 9.39 -10.03 2.59
C LYS A 160 9.36 -8.51 2.62
N ALA A 161 9.36 -7.91 3.81
CA ALA A 161 9.41 -6.46 3.98
C ALA A 161 10.72 -5.82 3.48
N THR A 162 11.82 -6.57 3.50
CA THR A 162 13.10 -6.11 2.92
C THR A 162 13.04 -6.12 1.39
N ILE A 163 12.50 -7.21 0.80
CA ILE A 163 12.32 -7.36 -0.64
C ILE A 163 11.34 -6.30 -1.18
N SER A 164 10.23 -6.05 -0.49
CA SER A 164 9.24 -5.04 -0.91
C SER A 164 9.79 -3.61 -0.93
N ARG A 165 10.91 -3.35 -0.24
CA ARG A 165 11.64 -2.08 -0.26
C ARG A 165 12.74 -2.05 -1.34
N GLY A 166 12.76 -3.04 -2.24
CA GLY A 166 13.78 -3.17 -3.29
C GLY A 166 15.17 -3.58 -2.77
N LYS A 167 15.26 -4.11 -1.54
CA LYS A 167 16.54 -4.52 -0.94
C LYS A 167 16.72 -6.03 -1.03
N VAL A 168 17.96 -6.46 -1.20
CA VAL A 168 18.32 -7.89 -1.27
C VAL A 168 18.69 -8.41 0.12
N PRO A 169 17.97 -9.38 0.69
CA PRO A 169 18.33 -10.01 1.97
C PRO A 169 19.68 -10.75 1.89
N TRP A 170 20.37 -10.93 3.03
CA TRP A 170 21.60 -11.75 3.09
C TRP A 170 21.26 -13.24 3.04
N GLU A 171 21.92 -13.97 2.13
CA GLU A 171 21.85 -15.42 2.08
C GLU A 171 22.83 -16.07 3.05
N GLU A 172 22.58 -17.30 3.50
CA GLU A 172 23.44 -17.94 4.51
C GLU A 172 24.86 -18.20 3.98
N GLY A 173 25.00 -18.66 2.74
CA GLY A 173 26.31 -18.85 2.11
C GLY A 173 27.07 -17.53 1.94
N GLU A 174 26.36 -16.45 1.61
CA GLU A 174 26.94 -15.11 1.48
C GLU A 174 27.46 -14.60 2.83
N LYS A 175 26.70 -14.81 3.91
CA LYS A 175 27.12 -14.44 5.27
C LYS A 175 28.36 -15.23 5.70
N LEU A 176 28.38 -16.54 5.43
CA LEU A 176 29.52 -17.40 5.79
C LEU A 176 30.78 -16.96 5.03
N CYS A 177 30.66 -16.70 3.74
CA CYS A 177 31.76 -16.18 2.91
C CYS A 177 32.31 -14.86 3.48
N ALA A 178 31.43 -13.91 3.79
CA ALA A 178 31.81 -12.63 4.40
C ALA A 178 32.49 -12.82 5.77
N TYR A 179 32.02 -13.75 6.60
CA TYR A 179 32.64 -14.09 7.87
C TYR A 179 34.05 -14.67 7.68
N LEU A 180 34.23 -15.63 6.77
CA LEU A 180 35.53 -16.21 6.46
C LEU A 180 36.52 -15.16 5.94
N PHE A 181 36.08 -14.25 5.06
CA PHE A 181 36.90 -13.12 4.63
C PHE A 181 37.31 -12.23 5.80
N SER A 182 36.42 -11.98 6.76
CA SER A 182 36.76 -11.19 7.96
C SER A 182 37.84 -11.83 8.83
N LYS A 183 38.01 -13.16 8.77
CA LYS A 183 39.03 -13.91 9.51
C LYS A 183 40.37 -14.02 8.77
N SER A 184 40.39 -13.79 7.46
CA SER A 184 41.62 -13.84 6.67
C SER A 184 42.49 -12.59 6.89
N LYS A 185 43.80 -12.82 7.07
CA LYS A 185 44.81 -11.75 7.29
C LYS A 185 44.80 -10.70 6.17
N PHE A 186 44.43 -11.09 4.94
CA PHE A 186 44.39 -10.19 3.79
C PHE A 186 43.38 -9.04 3.98
N TYR A 187 42.25 -9.32 4.63
CA TYR A 187 41.20 -8.35 4.93
C TYR A 187 41.32 -7.76 6.33
N GLN A 188 42.41 -8.03 7.05
CA GLN A 188 42.66 -7.43 8.35
C GLN A 188 43.73 -6.34 8.26
N ARG A 189 43.63 -5.37 9.16
CA ARG A 189 44.66 -4.35 9.46
C ARG A 189 44.73 -4.24 10.97
N GLY A 190 45.62 -5.03 11.59
CA GLY A 190 45.61 -5.21 13.04
C GLY A 190 44.27 -5.81 13.50
N SER A 191 43.62 -5.16 14.48
CA SER A 191 42.29 -5.56 14.98
C SER A 191 41.13 -5.12 14.09
N LEU A 192 41.38 -4.31 13.06
CA LEU A 192 40.34 -3.76 12.20
C LEU A 192 40.13 -4.61 10.95
N VAL A 193 38.86 -4.88 10.63
CA VAL A 193 38.47 -5.57 9.39
C VAL A 193 38.23 -4.56 8.27
N LYS A 194 38.82 -4.81 7.09
CA LYS A 194 38.69 -4.00 5.87
C LYS A 194 37.33 -4.25 5.20
N ASN A 195 36.25 -3.88 5.88
CA ASN A 195 34.87 -4.14 5.48
C ASN A 195 34.53 -3.65 4.05
N GLY A 196 35.09 -2.52 3.62
CA GLY A 196 34.87 -2.02 2.25
C GLY A 196 35.45 -2.95 1.17
N LYS A 197 36.57 -3.63 1.44
CA LYS A 197 37.16 -4.60 0.52
C LYS A 197 36.32 -5.87 0.43
N ILE A 198 35.92 -6.40 1.60
CA ILE A 198 35.04 -7.57 1.69
C ILE A 198 33.71 -7.31 0.97
N ALA A 199 33.09 -6.14 1.19
CA ALA A 199 31.82 -5.81 0.53
C ALA A 199 31.93 -5.78 -1.01
N ARG A 200 33.05 -5.26 -1.56
CA ARG A 200 33.30 -5.27 -3.00
C ARG A 200 33.44 -6.69 -3.55
N GLU A 201 34.15 -7.55 -2.84
CA GLU A 201 34.34 -8.93 -3.29
C GLU A 201 33.06 -9.75 -3.17
N ILE A 202 32.30 -9.60 -2.09
CA ILE A 202 30.96 -10.20 -1.96
C ILE A 202 30.05 -9.73 -3.09
N ASN A 203 30.02 -8.43 -3.41
CA ASN A 203 29.25 -7.92 -4.54
C ASN A 203 29.68 -8.52 -5.89
N THR A 204 30.98 -8.77 -6.07
CA THR A 204 31.51 -9.39 -7.29
C THR A 204 31.05 -10.85 -7.38
N LEU A 205 31.26 -11.62 -6.31
CA LEU A 205 30.99 -13.06 -6.27
C LEU A 205 29.49 -13.40 -6.28
N TRP A 206 28.67 -12.63 -5.56
CA TRP A 206 27.25 -12.95 -5.32
C TRP A 206 26.27 -12.09 -6.10
N HIS A 207 26.68 -10.89 -6.52
CA HIS A 207 25.76 -9.90 -7.11
C HIS A 207 26.18 -9.44 -8.51
N GLY A 208 27.16 -10.10 -9.13
CA GLY A 208 27.64 -9.78 -10.49
C GLY A 208 28.27 -8.39 -10.57
N GLY A 209 28.95 -7.94 -9.50
CA GLY A 209 29.56 -6.62 -9.39
C GLY A 209 28.60 -5.49 -9.01
N ARG A 210 27.30 -5.75 -8.90
CA ARG A 210 26.32 -4.75 -8.46
C ARG A 210 26.56 -4.34 -7.01
N LYS A 211 26.46 -3.04 -6.71
CA LYS A 211 26.68 -2.47 -5.36
C LYS A 211 25.51 -2.75 -4.40
N VAL A 212 25.29 -4.02 -4.07
CA VAL A 212 24.20 -4.48 -3.17
C VAL A 212 24.60 -4.38 -1.70
N ARG A 213 25.83 -4.80 -1.36
CA ARG A 213 26.41 -4.73 -0.02
C ARG A 213 27.25 -3.48 0.16
N SER A 214 27.07 -2.85 1.32
CA SER A 214 27.87 -1.71 1.77
C SER A 214 28.72 -2.07 3.00
N THR A 215 29.75 -1.29 3.26
CA THR A 215 30.60 -1.40 4.47
C THR A 215 29.77 -1.47 5.75
N MET A 216 28.73 -0.63 5.86
CA MET A 216 27.84 -0.59 7.03
C MET A 216 27.00 -1.86 7.14
N SER A 217 26.41 -2.33 6.03
CA SER A 217 25.62 -3.56 6.02
C SER A 217 26.44 -4.78 6.43
N LEU A 218 27.71 -4.83 6.01
CA LEU A 218 28.65 -5.89 6.35
C LEU A 218 29.06 -5.81 7.83
N ALA A 219 29.36 -4.62 8.36
CA ALA A 219 29.68 -4.45 9.77
C ALA A 219 28.54 -4.92 10.69
N HIS A 220 27.29 -4.55 10.38
CA HIS A 220 26.11 -5.01 11.12
C HIS A 220 25.91 -6.53 11.01
N MET A 221 26.20 -7.12 9.85
CA MET A 221 26.11 -8.56 9.65
C MET A 221 27.16 -9.30 10.50
N LEU A 222 28.43 -8.88 10.43
CA LEU A 222 29.55 -9.49 11.15
C LEU A 222 29.46 -9.32 12.67
N CYS A 223 28.80 -8.26 13.16
CA CYS A 223 28.57 -8.07 14.59
C CYS A 223 27.83 -9.25 15.23
N LYS A 224 27.03 -10.01 14.47
CA LYS A 224 26.31 -11.19 14.96
C LYS A 224 27.20 -12.43 15.17
N TYR A 225 28.45 -12.37 14.71
CA TYR A 225 29.44 -13.45 14.82
C TYR A 225 30.56 -13.11 15.82
N LYS A 226 30.39 -12.02 16.58
CA LYS A 226 31.19 -11.70 17.75
C LYS A 226 30.50 -12.26 18.98
#